data_AF-H1LZ24-F1
#
_entry.id   AF-H1LZ24-F1
#
_cell.length_a   1.000
_cell.length_b   1.000
_cell.length_c   1.000
_cell.angle_alpha   90.00
_cell.angle_beta   90.00
_cell.angle_gamma   90.00
#
_symmetry.space_group_name_H-M   'P 1'
#
loop_
_entity.id
_entity.type
_entity.pdbx_description
1 polymer ?
#
loop_
_entity_poly.entity_id
_entity_poly.type
_entity_poly.pdbx_seq_one_letter_code
_entity_poly.pdbx_strand_id
1 'polypeptide(L)'
;MAQSKNTRLKNRNARWFSIHFPNYKDVYGSVGAVSGLMVLKAAPLPEDIVKLGVDGVNWIWRDAKLRGVGLKRAKTLVTAAEHSIGNREAQEAARIELKILLADYEMYTAREAELIEAKITEVPYVDKLLEIKGVGLKTIIVFVA
;
A
#
# COMPACT_ATOMS: atom_id res chain seq x y z
N MET A 1 4.50 20.45 12.94
CA MET A 1 3.76 20.58 11.64
C MET A 1 3.83 19.32 10.77
N ALA A 2 4.89 18.50 10.83
CA ALA A 2 4.97 17.25 10.04
C ALA A 2 4.02 16.14 10.54
N GLN A 3 3.91 15.94 11.87
CA GLN A 3 3.00 14.94 12.46
C GLN A 3 1.51 15.17 12.12
N SER A 4 1.05 16.43 12.08
CA SER A 4 -0.36 16.76 11.79
C SER A 4 -0.76 16.49 10.33
N LYS A 5 0.16 16.62 9.37
CA LYS A 5 -0.09 16.28 7.96
C LYS A 5 -0.25 14.76 7.77
N ASN A 6 0.58 13.96 8.45
CA ASN A 6 0.54 12.50 8.40
C ASN A 6 -0.80 11.95 8.95
N THR A 7 -1.27 12.49 10.07
CA THR A 7 -2.57 12.12 10.66
C THR A 7 -3.73 12.47 9.73
N ARG A 8 -3.70 13.64 9.07
CA ARG A 8 -4.77 14.04 8.12
C ARG A 8 -4.84 13.10 6.92
N LEU A 9 -3.71 12.71 6.34
CA LEU A 9 -3.70 11.77 5.22
C LEU A 9 -4.23 10.39 5.62
N LYS A 10 -3.77 9.88 6.78
CA LYS A 10 -4.26 8.60 7.32
C LYS A 10 -5.78 8.62 7.52
N ASN A 11 -6.32 9.71 8.05
CA ASN A 11 -7.75 9.88 8.26
C ASN A 11 -8.52 9.97 6.94
N ARG A 12 -7.98 10.67 5.92
CA ARG A 12 -8.57 10.72 4.58
C ARG A 12 -8.60 9.34 3.92
N ASN A 13 -7.50 8.57 3.98
CA ASN A 13 -7.47 7.20 3.49
C ASN A 13 -8.50 6.34 4.21
N ALA A 14 -8.50 6.34 5.55
CA ALA A 14 -9.46 5.57 6.33
C ALA A 14 -10.91 5.90 5.99
N ARG A 15 -11.22 7.20 5.83
CA ARG A 15 -12.54 7.68 5.43
C ARG A 15 -12.91 7.20 4.03
N TRP A 16 -12.02 7.34 3.05
CA TRP A 16 -12.28 6.88 1.68
C TRP A 16 -12.63 5.40 1.65
N PHE A 17 -11.83 4.55 2.32
CA PHE A 17 -12.13 3.12 2.41
C PHE A 17 -13.43 2.85 3.15
N SER A 18 -13.75 3.55 4.25
CA SER A 18 -15.04 3.34 4.94
C SER A 18 -16.25 3.69 4.07
N ILE A 19 -16.11 4.64 3.14
CA ILE A 19 -17.19 5.06 2.26
C ILE A 19 -17.29 4.11 1.06
N HIS A 20 -16.18 3.83 0.37
CA HIS A 20 -16.22 3.18 -0.94
C HIS A 20 -15.80 1.72 -0.94
N PHE A 21 -15.04 1.26 0.05
CA PHE A 21 -14.60 -0.14 0.14
C PHE A 21 -14.35 -0.60 1.59
N PRO A 22 -15.41 -0.68 2.42
CA PRO A 22 -15.28 -0.89 3.86
C PRO A 22 -14.60 -2.23 4.23
N ASN A 23 -14.83 -3.27 3.43
CA ASN A 23 -14.33 -4.63 3.68
C ASN A 23 -12.87 -4.84 3.23
N TYR A 24 -12.21 -3.81 2.69
CA TYR A 24 -10.82 -3.92 2.22
C TYR A 24 -9.85 -4.33 3.35
N LYS A 25 -10.13 -3.87 4.58
CA LYS A 25 -9.30 -4.17 5.75
C LYS A 25 -9.32 -5.64 6.17
N ASP A 26 -10.37 -6.37 5.80
CA ASP A 26 -10.49 -7.81 6.08
C ASP A 26 -9.47 -8.62 5.27
N VAL A 27 -9.05 -8.07 4.12
CA VAL A 27 -8.00 -8.65 3.27
C VAL A 27 -6.62 -8.10 3.64
N TYR A 28 -6.55 -6.80 3.93
CA TYR A 28 -5.32 -6.08 4.22
C TYR A 28 -5.39 -5.33 5.55
N GLY A 29 -4.64 -5.81 6.55
CA GLY A 29 -4.52 -5.09 7.83
C GLY A 29 -3.90 -3.68 7.71
N SER A 30 -3.27 -3.36 6.57
CA SER A 30 -2.78 -2.02 6.25
C SER A 30 -3.06 -1.69 4.78
N VAL A 31 -3.54 -0.46 4.55
CA VAL A 31 -3.74 0.10 3.20
C VAL A 31 -2.43 0.25 2.42
N GLY A 32 -1.29 0.30 3.11
CA GLY A 32 0.04 0.39 2.51
C GLY A 32 0.61 -0.95 2.01
N ALA A 33 -0.15 -2.04 2.06
CA ALA A 33 0.33 -3.33 1.57
C ALA A 33 0.59 -3.25 0.05
N VAL A 34 1.83 -3.47 -0.37
CA VAL A 34 2.28 -3.34 -1.78
C VAL A 34 1.34 -4.06 -2.75
N SER A 35 1.02 -5.33 -2.48
CA SER A 35 0.10 -6.10 -3.34
C SER A 35 -1.29 -5.48 -3.48
N GLY A 36 -1.81 -4.85 -2.43
CA GLY A 36 -3.10 -4.17 -2.44
C GLY A 36 -3.03 -2.85 -3.21
N LEU A 37 -1.98 -2.05 -2.96
CA LEU A 37 -1.73 -0.81 -3.70
C LEU A 37 -1.64 -1.03 -5.21
N MET A 38 -0.95 -2.10 -5.64
CA MET A 38 -0.84 -2.46 -7.06
C MET A 38 -2.20 -2.73 -7.69
N VAL A 39 -3.08 -3.45 -6.99
CA VAL A 39 -4.43 -3.72 -7.48
C VAL A 39 -5.26 -2.44 -7.50
N LEU A 40 -5.24 -1.64 -6.44
CA LEU A 40 -6.01 -0.39 -6.34
C LEU A 40 -5.62 0.64 -7.40
N LYS A 41 -4.37 0.63 -7.89
CA LYS A 41 -3.95 1.46 -9.03
C LYS A 41 -4.63 1.07 -10.34
N ALA A 42 -4.83 -0.23 -10.56
CA ALA A 42 -5.46 -0.77 -11.77
C ALA A 42 -6.99 -0.83 -11.67
N ALA A 43 -7.50 -1.17 -10.48
CA ALA A 43 -8.90 -1.39 -10.16
C ALA A 43 -9.24 -0.68 -8.84
N PRO A 44 -9.56 0.64 -8.89
CA PRO A 44 -9.72 1.46 -7.69
C PRO A 44 -10.94 1.10 -6.84
N LEU A 45 -12.06 0.73 -7.47
CA LEU A 45 -13.31 0.43 -6.78
C LEU A 45 -13.56 -1.08 -6.67
N PRO A 46 -14.41 -1.52 -5.72
CA PRO A 46 -14.79 -2.93 -5.61
C PRO A 46 -15.30 -3.52 -6.92
N GLU A 47 -16.16 -2.79 -7.64
CA GLU A 47 -16.69 -3.25 -8.93
C GLU A 47 -15.61 -3.43 -10.01
N ASP A 48 -14.55 -2.63 -9.97
CA ASP A 48 -13.43 -2.74 -10.90
C ASP A 48 -12.62 -4.01 -10.60
N ILE A 49 -12.46 -4.33 -9.31
CA ILE A 49 -11.79 -5.55 -8.85
C ILE A 49 -12.60 -6.80 -9.22
N VAL A 50 -13.92 -6.75 -9.06
CA VAL A 50 -14.82 -7.84 -9.48
C VAL A 50 -14.72 -8.06 -10.99
N LYS A 51 -14.75 -6.98 -11.79
CA LYS A 51 -14.58 -7.06 -13.25
C LYS A 51 -13.21 -7.62 -13.65
N LEU A 52 -12.15 -7.27 -12.91
CA LEU A 52 -10.81 -7.78 -13.13
C LEU A 52 -10.70 -9.28 -12.81
N GLY A 53 -11.47 -9.74 -11.80
CA GLY A 53 -11.52 -11.14 -11.39
C GLY A 53 -10.23 -11.64 -10.73
N VAL A 54 -10.27 -12.89 -10.27
CA VAL A 54 -9.16 -13.50 -9.51
C VAL A 54 -7.90 -13.61 -10.37
N ASP A 55 -8.07 -13.98 -11.64
CA ASP A 55 -6.97 -14.18 -12.56
C ASP A 55 -6.31 -12.87 -12.95
N GLY A 56 -7.09 -11.81 -13.20
CA GLY A 56 -6.55 -10.48 -13.47
C GLY A 56 -5.79 -9.89 -12.29
N VAL A 57 -6.33 -10.04 -11.06
CA VAL A 57 -5.62 -9.65 -9.83
C VAL A 57 -4.31 -10.41 -9.67
N ASN A 58 -4.32 -11.74 -9.85
CA ASN A 58 -3.12 -12.56 -9.73
C ASN A 58 -2.11 -12.25 -10.86
N TRP A 59 -2.59 -11.91 -12.06
CA TRP A 59 -1.75 -11.51 -13.19
C TRP A 59 -0.98 -10.23 -12.87
N ILE A 60 -1.60 -9.19 -12.30
CA ILE A 60 -0.91 -7.96 -11.88
C ILE A 60 0.31 -8.27 -11.00
N TRP A 61 0.16 -9.19 -10.04
CA TRP A 61 1.27 -9.57 -9.16
C TRP A 61 2.34 -10.39 -9.87
N ARG A 62 1.94 -11.29 -10.78
CA ARG A 62 2.86 -12.17 -11.54
C ARG A 62 3.68 -11.38 -12.54
N ASP A 63 3.05 -10.44 -13.25
CA ASP A 63 3.69 -9.55 -14.20
C ASP A 63 4.77 -8.70 -13.51
N ALA A 64 4.45 -8.16 -12.34
CA ALA A 64 5.41 -7.43 -11.50
C ALA A 64 6.39 -8.32 -10.72
N LYS A 65 6.38 -9.65 -10.93
CA LYS A 65 7.23 -10.63 -10.23
C LYS A 65 7.16 -10.54 -8.70
N LEU A 66 6.01 -10.13 -8.16
CA LEU A 66 5.81 -9.95 -6.73
C LEU A 66 5.78 -11.31 -6.01
N ARG A 67 6.66 -11.47 -5.01
CA ARG A 67 6.76 -12.71 -4.20
C ARG A 67 5.85 -12.65 -2.97
N GLY A 68 5.49 -13.81 -2.44
CA GLY A 68 4.71 -13.91 -1.19
C GLY A 68 3.21 -13.61 -1.33
N VAL A 69 2.72 -13.42 -2.56
CA VAL A 69 1.30 -13.29 -2.88
C VAL A 69 0.91 -14.27 -3.97
N GLY A 70 -0.38 -14.60 -4.06
CA GLY A 70 -0.87 -15.54 -5.05
C GLY A 70 -2.36 -15.79 -4.94
N LEU A 71 -2.82 -16.81 -5.66
CA LEU A 71 -4.22 -17.07 -5.95
C LEU A 71 -5.16 -17.04 -4.74
N LYS A 72 -4.72 -17.56 -3.58
CA LYS A 72 -5.52 -17.54 -2.34
C LYS A 72 -5.89 -16.11 -1.92
N ARG A 73 -4.93 -15.18 -1.96
CA ARG A 73 -5.17 -13.78 -1.61
C ARG A 73 -5.97 -13.05 -2.68
N ALA A 74 -5.76 -13.36 -3.96
CA ALA A 74 -6.57 -12.82 -5.04
C ALA A 74 -8.04 -13.19 -4.87
N LYS A 75 -8.33 -14.46 -4.57
CA LYS A 75 -9.68 -14.93 -4.22
C LYS A 75 -10.27 -14.16 -3.05
N THR A 76 -9.54 -14.05 -1.93
CA THR A 76 -10.03 -13.29 -0.77
C THR A 76 -10.35 -11.83 -1.12
N LEU A 77 -9.51 -11.18 -1.93
CA LEU A 77 -9.73 -9.79 -2.36
C LEU A 77 -10.97 -9.64 -3.24
N VAL A 78 -11.13 -10.51 -4.24
CA VAL A 78 -12.29 -10.48 -5.13
C VAL A 78 -13.57 -10.77 -4.35
N THR A 79 -13.57 -11.78 -3.48
CA THR A 79 -14.73 -12.08 -2.63
C THR A 79 -15.08 -10.91 -1.71
N ALA A 80 -14.10 -10.23 -1.12
CA ALA A 80 -14.35 -9.04 -0.31
C ALA A 80 -14.95 -7.88 -1.15
N ALA A 81 -14.52 -7.75 -2.42
CA ALA A 81 -15.05 -6.76 -3.34
C ALA A 81 -16.49 -7.08 -3.79
N GLU A 82 -16.81 -8.36 -4.06
CA GLU A 82 -18.15 -8.85 -4.41
C GLU A 82 -19.17 -8.53 -3.32
N HIS A 83 -18.79 -8.70 -2.06
CA HIS A 83 -19.64 -8.47 -0.89
C HIS A 83 -19.52 -7.03 -0.35
N SER A 84 -18.85 -6.13 -1.07
CA SER A 84 -18.67 -4.74 -0.62
C SER A 84 -19.98 -3.96 -0.72
N ILE A 85 -20.37 -3.36 0.40
CA ILE A 85 -21.50 -2.43 0.53
C ILE A 85 -21.08 -0.96 0.38
N GLY A 86 -19.90 -0.70 -0.19
CA GLY A 86 -19.40 0.65 -0.39
C GLY A 86 -20.29 1.51 -1.30
N ASN A 87 -20.20 2.83 -1.11
CA ASN A 87 -20.96 3.82 -1.86
C ASN A 87 -20.67 3.73 -3.37
N ARG A 88 -21.75 3.62 -4.15
CA ARG A 88 -21.76 3.53 -5.63
C ARG A 88 -22.17 4.83 -6.31
N GLU A 89 -22.39 5.90 -5.57
CA GLU A 89 -22.61 7.24 -6.10
C GLU A 89 -21.27 7.90 -6.46
N ALA A 90 -21.29 8.77 -7.48
CA ALA A 90 -20.13 9.56 -7.91
C ALA A 90 -18.83 8.73 -8.07
N GLN A 91 -18.93 7.53 -8.64
CA GLN A 91 -17.81 6.59 -8.76
C GLN A 91 -16.59 7.18 -9.47
N GLU A 92 -16.80 8.04 -10.46
CA GLU A 92 -15.69 8.70 -11.15
C GLU A 92 -14.89 9.61 -10.21
N ALA A 93 -15.60 10.40 -9.39
CA ALA A 93 -14.96 11.22 -8.37
C ALA A 93 -14.23 10.34 -7.33
N ALA A 94 -14.82 9.21 -6.93
CA ALA A 94 -14.19 8.27 -6.00
C ALA A 94 -12.89 7.67 -6.56
N ARG A 95 -12.85 7.31 -7.85
CA ARG A 95 -11.63 6.83 -8.54
C ARG A 95 -10.55 7.89 -8.58
N ILE A 96 -10.91 9.13 -8.91
CA ILE A 96 -9.98 10.27 -8.94
C ILE A 96 -9.43 10.54 -7.53
N GLU A 97 -10.30 10.56 -6.53
CA GLU A 97 -9.88 10.78 -5.14
C GLU A 97 -8.91 9.69 -4.68
N LEU A 98 -9.17 8.41 -4.97
CA LEU A 98 -8.23 7.35 -4.61
C LEU A 98 -6.88 7.53 -5.29
N LYS A 99 -6.85 7.87 -6.58
CA LYS A 99 -5.59 8.13 -7.30
C LYS A 99 -4.76 9.22 -6.62
N ILE A 100 -5.41 10.31 -6.21
CA ILE A 100 -4.75 11.40 -5.46
C ILE A 100 -4.22 10.89 -4.12
N LEU A 101 -5.02 10.14 -3.37
CA LEU A 101 -4.63 9.59 -2.07
C LEU A 101 -3.44 8.60 -2.18
N LEU A 102 -3.42 7.79 -3.23
CA LEU A 102 -2.31 6.87 -3.52
C LEU A 102 -1.04 7.64 -3.90
N ALA A 103 -1.15 8.68 -4.75
CA ALA A 103 -0.01 9.52 -5.12
C ALA A 103 0.58 10.27 -3.92
N ASP A 104 -0.28 10.84 -3.08
CA ASP A 104 0.13 11.45 -1.80
C ASP A 104 0.90 10.42 -0.97
N TYR A 105 0.32 9.22 -0.76
CA TYR A 105 0.93 8.15 0.02
C TYR A 105 2.32 7.77 -0.50
N GLU A 106 2.48 7.61 -1.82
CA GLU A 106 3.77 7.27 -2.42
C GLU A 106 4.82 8.35 -2.19
N MET A 107 4.47 9.62 -2.40
CA MET A 107 5.35 10.76 -2.12
C MET A 107 5.79 10.76 -0.65
N TYR A 108 4.88 10.51 0.29
CA TYR A 108 5.23 10.44 1.71
C TYR A 108 6.17 9.26 2.00
N THR A 109 5.89 8.07 1.46
CA THR A 109 6.75 6.89 1.68
C THR A 109 8.15 7.08 1.10
N ALA A 110 8.27 7.72 -0.06
CA ALA A 110 9.57 8.05 -0.65
C ALA A 110 10.33 9.04 0.24
N ARG A 111 9.65 10.09 0.74
CA ARG A 111 10.29 11.07 1.62
C ARG A 111 10.73 10.49 2.97
N GLU A 112 9.93 9.57 3.53
CA GLU A 112 10.34 8.84 4.74
C GLU A 112 11.56 7.96 4.47
N ALA A 113 11.62 7.29 3.32
CA ALA A 113 12.78 6.49 2.92
C ALA A 113 14.05 7.34 2.76
N GLU A 114 13.98 8.49 2.08
CA GLU A 114 15.10 9.44 1.94
C GLU A 114 15.63 9.91 3.30
N LEU A 115 14.73 10.25 4.24
CA LEU A 115 15.13 10.73 5.55
C LEU A 115 15.80 9.62 6.38
N ILE A 116 15.30 8.40 6.26
CA ILE A 116 15.90 7.21 6.88
C ILE A 116 17.31 6.99 6.32
N GLU A 117 17.46 6.99 5.00
CA GLU A 117 18.75 6.80 4.35
C GLU A 117 19.78 7.86 4.77
N ALA A 118 19.38 9.15 4.77
CA ALA A 118 20.23 10.24 5.21
C ALA A 118 20.70 10.08 6.67
N LYS A 119 19.81 9.65 7.58
CA LYS A 119 20.18 9.38 8.98
C LYS A 119 21.09 8.18 9.15
N ILE A 120 20.92 7.15 8.34
CA ILE A 120 21.77 5.96 8.37
C ILE A 120 23.19 6.32 7.95
N THR A 121 23.37 7.18 6.95
CA THR A 121 24.69 7.66 6.53
C THR A 121 25.42 8.50 7.59
N GLU A 122 24.72 9.04 8.59
CA GLU A 122 25.33 9.70 9.74
C GLU A 122 25.90 8.70 10.78
N VAL A 123 25.50 7.42 10.72
CA VAL A 123 25.98 6.39 11.65
C VAL A 123 27.44 6.04 11.33
N PRO A 124 28.38 6.16 12.28
CA PRO A 124 29.76 5.77 12.06
C PRO A 124 29.86 4.30 11.66
N TYR A 125 30.72 4.01 10.67
CA TYR A 125 30.99 2.66 10.18
C TYR A 125 29.80 1.93 9.53
N VAL A 126 28.76 2.64 9.11
CA VAL A 126 27.58 2.03 8.49
C VAL A 126 27.92 1.21 7.24
N ASP A 127 28.89 1.67 6.45
CA ASP A 127 29.38 0.94 5.27
C ASP A 127 29.95 -0.43 5.67
N LYS A 128 30.70 -0.50 6.77
CA LYS A 128 31.25 -1.76 7.30
C LYS A 128 30.16 -2.68 7.82
N LEU A 129 29.06 -2.14 8.37
CA LEU A 129 27.92 -2.92 8.80
C LEU A 129 27.14 -3.50 7.60
N LEU A 130 27.03 -2.75 6.50
CA LEU A 130 26.38 -3.18 5.26
C LEU A 130 27.20 -4.25 4.51
N GLU A 131 28.52 -4.29 4.69
CA GLU A 131 29.39 -5.36 4.16
C GLU A 131 29.12 -6.72 4.81
N ILE A 132 28.54 -6.76 6.02
CA ILE A 132 28.24 -8.02 6.71
C ILE A 132 27.10 -8.72 5.99
N LYS A 133 27.40 -9.90 5.45
CA LYS A 133 26.43 -10.72 4.71
C LYS A 133 25.22 -11.04 5.60
N GLY A 134 24.04 -10.54 5.22
CA GLY A 134 22.79 -10.72 5.95
C GLY A 134 22.38 -9.52 6.82
N VAL A 135 23.23 -8.51 6.96
CA VAL A 135 22.88 -7.22 7.57
C VAL A 135 22.43 -6.27 6.47
N GLY A 136 21.17 -5.84 6.53
CA GLY A 136 20.63 -4.83 5.63
C GLY A 136 20.30 -3.55 6.36
N LEU A 137 20.02 -2.48 5.61
CA LEU A 137 19.65 -1.15 6.12
C LEU A 137 18.59 -1.21 7.24
N LYS A 138 17.51 -2.00 7.05
CA LYS A 138 16.46 -2.18 8.07
C LYS A 138 16.99 -2.76 9.39
N THR A 139 17.94 -3.68 9.32
CA THR A 139 18.56 -4.31 10.49
C THR A 139 19.38 -3.28 11.25
N ILE A 140 20.17 -2.46 10.55
CA ILE A 140 20.99 -1.40 11.16
C ILE A 140 20.13 -0.36 11.87
N ILE A 141 19.02 0.08 11.26
CA ILE A 141 18.08 1.02 11.92
C ILE A 141 17.60 0.46 13.26
N VAL A 142 17.20 -0.81 13.30
CA VAL A 142 16.71 -1.46 14.53
C VAL A 142 17.81 -1.62 15.58
N PHE A 143 19.06 -1.79 15.17
CA PHE A 143 20.20 -1.85 16.10
C PHE A 143 20.54 -0.49 16.73
N VAL A 144 20.27 0.61 16.02
CA VAL A 144 20.66 1.98 16.45
C VAL A 144 19.51 2.72 17.14
N ALA A 145 18.25 2.38 16.86
CA ALA A 145 17.05 2.98 17.46
C ALA A 145 16.76 2.45 18.86
#